data_AF-A0A1I6XV16-F1
#
_entry.id   AF-A0A1I6XV16-F1
#
_cell.length_a   1.000
_cell.length_b   1.000
_cell.length_c   1.000
_cell.angle_alpha   90.00
_cell.angle_beta   90.00
_cell.angle_gamma   90.00
#
_symmetry.space_group_name_H-M   'P 1'
#
loop_
_entity.id
_entity.type
_entity.pdbx_description
1 polymer ?
#
loop_
_entity_poly.entity_id
_entity_poly.type
_entity_poly.pdbx_seq_one_letter_code
_entity_poly.pdbx_strand_id
1 'polypeptide(L)'
;MSKLRFGITCLSLVLVFTSCLNIEYTSPQPFLSKNLQEFPKELQGDWYDVYLKDGDTSETFHIGVDAHGFVVENTEKLEIKRRYYGLSDSVQLRKKKDVYMLNCREDNMWKISIIQVLENGDIKYVDPLNLNLLLTDPHLKVSQAYYKKNSVTVSKDSLEHADVDHVIFSGKMTYKTLQKCLNEEEYTVFKRNGEIINF
;
A
#
# COMPACT_ATOMS: atom_id res chain seq x y z
N MET A 1 -4.52 54.07 17.21
CA MET A 1 -5.00 53.51 15.93
C MET A 1 -3.79 52.84 15.27
N SER A 2 -3.65 51.52 15.46
CA SER A 2 -3.91 50.47 14.44
C SER A 2 -2.82 50.43 13.36
N LYS A 3 -2.10 49.35 13.06
CA LYS A 3 -2.11 47.92 13.43
C LYS A 3 -0.72 47.42 13.00
N LEU A 4 0.12 46.99 13.94
CA LEU A 4 1.37 46.28 13.63
C LEU A 4 1.35 44.93 14.35
N ARG A 5 0.41 44.07 13.93
CA ARG A 5 0.28 42.67 14.34
C ARG A 5 -0.31 41.89 13.17
N PHE A 6 0.46 41.76 12.09
CA PHE A 6 0.08 40.96 10.91
C PHE A 6 1.29 40.21 10.33
N GLY A 7 2.31 39.94 11.18
CA GLY A 7 3.59 39.38 10.76
C GLY A 7 3.89 37.97 11.26
N ILE A 8 2.97 37.29 11.97
CA ILE A 8 3.27 35.99 12.61
C ILE A 8 2.29 34.87 12.22
N THR A 9 1.15 35.17 11.57
CA THR A 9 0.08 34.17 11.39
C THR A 9 0.13 33.42 10.05
N CYS A 10 0.96 33.82 9.07
CA CYS A 10 1.04 33.14 7.77
C CYS A 10 2.21 32.15 7.60
N LEU A 11 3.14 32.06 8.56
CA LEU A 11 4.32 31.19 8.45
C LEU A 11 4.11 29.78 9.02
N SER A 12 2.94 29.51 9.62
CA SER A 12 2.57 28.19 10.16
C SER A 12 1.84 27.28 9.17
N LEU A 13 1.64 27.71 7.92
CA LEU A 13 0.81 26.98 6.94
C LEU A 13 1.61 26.19 5.87
N VAL A 14 2.95 26.22 5.89
CA VAL A 14 3.79 25.78 4.73
C VAL A 14 4.61 24.50 5.01
N LEU A 15 4.39 23.79 6.11
CA LEU A 15 5.18 22.58 6.42
C LEU A 15 4.34 21.34 6.72
N VAL A 16 3.18 21.19 6.08
CA VAL A 16 2.57 19.86 5.94
C VAL A 16 3.31 19.13 4.82
N PHE A 17 4.59 18.84 5.06
CA PHE A 17 5.33 17.84 4.31
C PHE A 17 4.76 16.48 4.71
N THR A 18 3.70 16.06 4.02
CA THR A 18 3.21 14.68 4.04
C THR A 18 4.36 13.79 3.60
N SER A 19 5.15 13.25 4.54
CA SER A 19 5.99 12.11 4.21
C SER A 19 5.07 10.98 3.89
N CYS A 20 5.22 10.42 2.69
CA CYS A 20 4.66 9.12 2.37
C CYS A 20 5.41 8.11 3.24
N LEU A 21 4.85 7.77 4.39
CA LEU A 21 5.40 6.74 5.26
C LEU A 21 5.52 5.44 4.45
N ASN A 22 6.74 4.91 4.37
CA ASN A 22 6.98 3.59 3.79
C ASN A 22 6.93 2.52 4.88
N ILE A 23 6.23 1.42 4.65
CA ILE A 23 6.14 0.29 5.57
C ILE A 23 6.56 -0.99 4.87
N GLU A 24 7.58 -1.63 5.42
CA GLU A 24 8.18 -2.83 4.86
C GLU A 24 8.28 -3.95 5.90
N TYR A 25 8.51 -5.18 5.43
CA TYR A 25 8.57 -6.38 6.26
C TYR A 25 9.77 -7.24 5.89
N THR A 26 10.39 -7.88 6.89
CA THR A 26 11.49 -8.83 6.65
C THR A 26 11.02 -10.19 6.12
N SER A 27 9.69 -10.43 6.08
CA SER A 27 9.10 -11.66 5.57
C SER A 27 7.71 -11.41 4.99
N PRO A 28 7.22 -12.27 4.07
CA PRO A 28 5.89 -12.12 3.48
C PRO A 28 4.78 -12.39 4.51
N GLN A 29 3.73 -11.57 4.47
CA GLN A 29 2.60 -11.51 5.38
C GLN A 29 1.35 -12.22 4.80
N PRO A 30 0.40 -12.66 5.63
CA PRO A 30 0.45 -12.81 7.09
C PRO A 30 1.01 -14.19 7.48
N PHE A 31 0.92 -14.51 8.77
CA PHE A 31 1.20 -15.86 9.29
C PHE A 31 0.21 -16.90 8.72
N LEU A 32 0.74 -18.01 8.19
CA LEU A 32 0.01 -19.21 7.77
C LEU A 32 -1.09 -18.98 6.71
N SER A 33 -0.67 -18.75 5.47
CA SER A 33 -1.53 -18.92 4.29
C SER A 33 -0.71 -19.54 3.16
N LYS A 34 -1.35 -20.38 2.35
CA LYS A 34 -0.69 -21.02 1.20
C LYS A 34 -0.52 -19.97 0.09
N ASN A 35 0.64 -19.97 -0.56
CA ASN A 35 0.85 -19.21 -1.78
C ASN A 35 -0.05 -19.78 -2.88
N LEU A 36 -0.89 -18.92 -3.45
CA LEU A 36 -1.64 -19.25 -4.64
C LEU A 36 -0.67 -19.34 -5.82
N GLN A 37 -0.96 -20.27 -6.73
CA GLN A 37 -0.20 -20.43 -7.97
C GLN A 37 -0.79 -19.60 -9.12
N GLU A 38 -2.02 -19.11 -8.93
CA GLU A 38 -2.77 -18.32 -9.89
C GLU A 38 -3.62 -17.27 -9.16
N PHE A 39 -3.91 -16.17 -9.84
CA PHE A 39 -4.91 -15.18 -9.47
C PHE A 39 -6.31 -15.81 -9.63
N PRO A 40 -7.12 -15.84 -8.56
CA PRO A 40 -8.50 -16.29 -8.64
C PRO A 40 -9.31 -15.46 -9.63
N LYS A 41 -10.28 -16.07 -10.31
CA LYS A 41 -11.11 -15.43 -11.34
C LYS A 41 -11.79 -14.15 -10.84
N GLU A 42 -12.18 -14.11 -9.58
CA GLU A 42 -12.82 -12.94 -8.99
C GLU A 42 -11.90 -11.71 -8.91
N LEU A 43 -10.58 -11.91 -8.93
CA LEU A 43 -9.56 -10.85 -8.95
C LEU A 43 -9.04 -10.52 -10.35
N GLN A 44 -9.48 -11.21 -11.40
CA GLN A 44 -8.98 -10.99 -12.76
C GLN A 44 -9.77 -9.90 -13.48
N GLY A 45 -9.11 -9.16 -14.35
CA GLY A 45 -9.71 -8.05 -15.09
C GLY A 45 -8.70 -7.01 -15.57
N ASP A 46 -9.25 -5.97 -16.19
CA ASP A 46 -8.53 -4.79 -16.64
C ASP A 46 -9.14 -3.58 -15.92
N TRP A 47 -8.30 -2.75 -15.32
CA TRP A 47 -8.72 -1.54 -14.62
C TRP A 47 -7.88 -0.36 -15.04
N TYR A 48 -8.50 0.81 -15.11
CA TYR A 48 -7.91 2.04 -15.58
C TYR A 48 -8.22 3.17 -14.60
N ASP A 49 -7.23 4.02 -14.37
CA ASP A 49 -7.46 5.26 -13.62
C ASP A 49 -8.29 6.23 -14.46
N VAL A 50 -9.42 6.68 -13.91
CA VAL A 50 -10.36 7.59 -14.56
C VAL A 50 -9.94 9.05 -14.38
N TYR A 51 -9.09 9.35 -13.39
CA TYR A 51 -8.68 10.72 -13.05
C TYR A 51 -7.46 11.19 -13.86
N LEU A 52 -7.58 11.14 -15.19
CA LEU A 52 -6.64 11.80 -16.10
C LEU A 52 -6.91 13.30 -16.10
N LYS A 53 -6.50 14.01 -15.04
CA LYS A 53 -6.74 15.46 -14.94
C LYS A 53 -6.03 16.30 -16.01
N ASP A 54 -4.98 15.77 -16.64
CA ASP A 54 -4.19 16.51 -17.64
C ASP A 54 -3.86 15.72 -18.92
N GLY A 55 -4.53 14.58 -19.17
CA GLY A 55 -4.44 13.85 -20.45
C GLY A 55 -3.07 13.23 -20.82
N ASP A 56 -2.03 13.39 -20.00
CA ASP A 56 -0.64 13.06 -20.37
C ASP A 56 -0.13 11.72 -19.82
N THR A 57 -0.76 11.16 -18.79
CA THR A 57 -0.35 9.91 -18.14
C THR A 57 -1.54 9.07 -17.69
N SER A 58 -1.72 7.88 -18.26
CA SER A 58 -2.73 6.91 -17.80
C SER A 58 -2.10 5.63 -17.32
N GLU A 59 -2.49 5.17 -16.12
CA GLU A 59 -2.10 3.88 -15.57
C GLU A 59 -3.25 2.88 -15.74
N THR A 60 -2.96 1.75 -16.37
CA THR A 60 -3.87 0.61 -16.53
C THR A 60 -3.26 -0.61 -15.84
N PHE A 61 -4.06 -1.26 -15.02
CA PHE A 61 -3.72 -2.48 -14.32
C PHE A 61 -4.43 -3.65 -15.00
N HIS A 62 -3.67 -4.65 -15.41
CA HIS A 62 -4.22 -5.90 -15.93
C HIS A 62 -3.86 -7.02 -14.96
N ILE A 63 -4.82 -7.59 -14.25
CA ILE A 63 -4.58 -8.66 -13.26
C ILE A 63 -5.08 -9.98 -13.85
N GLY A 64 -4.21 -10.98 -13.82
CA GLY A 64 -4.50 -12.30 -14.36
C GLY A 64 -4.32 -12.40 -15.87
N VAL A 65 -3.44 -11.60 -16.49
CA VAL A 65 -3.14 -11.60 -17.94
C VAL A 65 -2.88 -13.01 -18.49
N ASP A 66 -2.34 -13.91 -17.66
CA ASP A 66 -2.24 -15.36 -17.93
C ASP A 66 -2.56 -16.19 -16.67
N ALA A 67 -3.48 -15.71 -15.82
CA ALA A 67 -3.73 -16.19 -14.46
C ALA A 67 -2.52 -16.14 -13.49
N HIS A 68 -1.28 -15.95 -13.94
CA HIS A 68 -0.08 -16.06 -13.11
C HIS A 68 0.59 -14.74 -12.76
N GLY A 69 0.00 -13.59 -13.08
CA GLY A 69 0.65 -12.30 -12.86
C GLY A 69 -0.27 -11.12 -13.08
N PHE A 70 0.30 -9.92 -12.95
CA PHE A 70 -0.35 -8.68 -13.35
C PHE A 70 0.61 -7.81 -14.18
N VAL A 71 0.04 -6.95 -15.01
CA VAL A 71 0.77 -5.96 -15.80
C VAL A 71 0.33 -4.59 -15.34
N VAL A 72 1.31 -3.73 -15.06
CA VAL A 72 1.08 -2.30 -14.93
C VAL A 72 1.52 -1.66 -16.25
N GLU A 73 0.58 -1.03 -16.93
CA GLU A 73 0.79 -0.30 -18.16
C GLU A 73 0.66 1.19 -17.88
N ASN A 74 1.75 1.94 -18.09
CA ASN A 74 1.76 3.39 -18.02
C ASN A 74 1.93 3.95 -19.42
N THR A 75 1.00 4.79 -19.85
CA THR A 75 1.10 5.53 -21.12
C THR A 75 1.50 6.95 -20.83
N GLU A 76 2.74 7.33 -21.18
CA GLU A 76 3.26 8.69 -21.03
C GLU A 76 3.60 9.24 -22.42
N LYS A 77 3.01 10.38 -22.83
CA LYS A 77 3.38 11.09 -24.08
C LYS A 77 3.48 10.16 -25.31
N LEU A 78 2.51 9.25 -25.48
CA LEU A 78 2.41 8.24 -26.55
C LEU A 78 3.36 7.03 -26.44
N GLU A 79 4.18 6.93 -25.40
CA GLU A 79 4.97 5.73 -25.11
C GLU A 79 4.26 4.85 -24.10
N ILE A 80 4.09 3.57 -24.45
CA ILE A 80 3.51 2.55 -23.56
C ILE A 80 4.65 1.83 -22.84
N LYS A 81 4.73 2.00 -21.52
CA LYS A 81 5.66 1.29 -20.65
C LYS A 81 4.89 0.20 -19.91
N ARG A 82 5.25 -1.07 -20.16
CA ARG A 82 4.66 -2.22 -19.47
C ARG A 82 5.64 -2.80 -18.47
N ARG A 83 5.16 -3.06 -17.26
CA ARG A 83 5.90 -3.81 -16.25
C ARG A 83 5.10 -5.04 -15.85
N TYR A 84 5.69 -6.21 -16.07
CA TYR A 84 5.08 -7.50 -15.74
C TYR A 84 5.53 -7.98 -14.35
N TYR A 85 4.56 -8.41 -13.54
CA TYR A 85 4.76 -8.94 -12.21
C TYR A 85 4.13 -10.34 -12.12
N GLY A 86 4.94 -11.37 -12.38
CA GLY A 86 4.53 -12.77 -12.27
C GLY A 86 4.67 -13.32 -10.85
N LEU A 87 3.70 -14.14 -10.44
CA LEU A 87 3.75 -14.93 -9.21
C LEU A 87 5.05 -15.74 -9.18
N SER A 88 5.82 -15.56 -8.13
CA SER A 88 7.18 -16.08 -7.98
C SER A 88 7.60 -16.07 -6.52
N ASP A 89 8.85 -16.44 -6.25
CA ASP A 89 9.43 -16.31 -4.91
C ASP A 89 9.51 -14.86 -4.43
N SER A 90 9.43 -13.86 -5.33
CA SER A 90 9.46 -12.43 -5.00
C SER A 90 8.10 -11.74 -5.11
N VAL A 91 7.09 -12.41 -5.68
CA VAL A 91 5.71 -11.89 -5.78
C VAL A 91 4.75 -13.01 -5.38
N GLN A 92 4.17 -12.91 -4.19
CA GLN A 92 3.36 -13.98 -3.61
C GLN A 92 1.94 -13.49 -3.34
N LEU A 93 0.98 -14.09 -4.04
CA LEU A 93 -0.43 -13.94 -3.70
C LEU A 93 -0.82 -15.00 -2.68
N ARG A 94 -1.43 -14.57 -1.58
CA ARG A 94 -1.91 -15.45 -0.52
C ARG A 94 -3.38 -15.19 -0.25
N LYS A 95 -4.11 -16.21 0.20
CA LYS A 95 -5.51 -16.09 0.63
C LYS A 95 -5.68 -16.56 2.06
N LYS A 96 -6.47 -15.82 2.84
CA LYS A 96 -6.95 -16.24 4.15
C LYS A 96 -8.40 -15.80 4.32
N LYS A 97 -9.31 -16.79 4.34
CA LYS A 97 -10.76 -16.57 4.26
C LYS A 97 -11.12 -15.78 2.98
N ASP A 98 -11.80 -14.67 3.11
CA ASP A 98 -12.28 -13.74 2.07
C ASP A 98 -11.27 -12.64 1.71
N VAL A 99 -10.07 -12.67 2.30
CA VAL A 99 -9.04 -11.65 2.11
C VAL A 99 -7.84 -12.23 1.37
N TYR A 100 -7.34 -11.45 0.44
CA TYR A 100 -6.14 -11.71 -0.35
C TYR A 100 -5.02 -10.78 0.10
N MET A 101 -3.78 -11.26 0.03
CA MET A 101 -2.59 -10.48 0.34
C MET A 101 -1.59 -10.65 -0.80
N LEU A 102 -1.34 -9.58 -1.52
CA LEU A 102 -0.29 -9.51 -2.52
C LEU A 102 0.99 -9.06 -1.83
N ASN A 103 2.00 -9.93 -1.82
CA ASN A 103 3.31 -9.64 -1.24
C ASN A 103 4.30 -9.42 -2.37
N CYS A 104 4.96 -8.27 -2.40
CA CYS A 104 5.98 -7.95 -3.40
C CYS A 104 7.31 -7.70 -2.69
N ARG A 105 8.39 -8.30 -3.19
CA ARG A 105 9.73 -8.10 -2.66
C ARG A 105 10.49 -7.09 -3.50
N GLU A 106 10.91 -6.00 -2.89
CA GLU A 106 11.73 -4.92 -3.46
C GLU A 106 12.92 -4.69 -2.53
N ASP A 107 14.14 -4.59 -3.07
CA ASP A 107 15.38 -4.35 -2.29
C ASP A 107 15.58 -5.29 -1.08
N ASN A 108 15.16 -6.55 -1.22
CA ASN A 108 15.16 -7.61 -0.18
C ASN A 108 14.13 -7.43 0.95
N MET A 109 13.28 -6.41 0.87
CA MET A 109 12.20 -6.18 1.81
C MET A 109 10.85 -6.48 1.17
N TRP A 110 9.88 -6.88 1.99
CA TRP A 110 8.53 -7.21 1.53
C TRP A 110 7.61 -6.02 1.76
N LYS A 111 6.84 -5.68 0.74
CA LYS A 111 5.65 -4.82 0.83
C LYS A 111 4.41 -5.67 0.67
N ILE A 112 3.31 -5.21 1.24
CA ILE A 112 2.05 -5.94 1.19
C ILE A 112 0.92 -5.02 0.79
N SER A 113 0.00 -5.59 0.01
CA SER A 113 -1.27 -4.97 -0.29
C SER A 113 -2.37 -5.95 0.07
N ILE A 114 -3.43 -5.43 0.71
CA ILE A 114 -4.55 -6.21 1.22
C ILE A 114 -5.71 -6.00 0.26
N ILE A 115 -6.27 -7.11 -0.21
CA ILE A 115 -7.26 -7.13 -1.28
C ILE A 115 -8.52 -7.85 -0.77
N GLN A 116 -9.68 -7.22 -0.90
CA GLN A 116 -10.98 -7.79 -0.55
C GLN A 116 -11.95 -7.66 -1.71
N VAL A 117 -12.62 -8.75 -2.06
CA VAL A 117 -13.71 -8.74 -3.04
C VAL A 117 -15.00 -8.36 -2.32
N LEU A 118 -15.63 -7.27 -2.74
CA LEU A 118 -16.90 -6.78 -2.21
C LEU A 118 -18.08 -7.59 -2.76
N GLU A 119 -19.25 -7.49 -2.11
CA GLU A 119 -20.44 -8.26 -2.49
C GLU A 119 -20.92 -7.98 -3.93
N ASN A 120 -20.72 -6.75 -4.43
CA ASN A 120 -21.03 -6.37 -5.81
C ASN A 120 -19.95 -6.82 -6.82
N GLY A 121 -18.90 -7.48 -6.35
CA GLY A 121 -17.77 -7.94 -7.15
C GLY A 121 -16.69 -6.90 -7.40
N ASP A 122 -16.83 -5.66 -6.90
CA ASP A 122 -15.73 -4.70 -6.89
C ASP A 122 -14.58 -5.22 -6.01
N ILE A 123 -13.37 -4.71 -6.24
CA ILE A 123 -12.20 -5.09 -5.45
C ILE A 123 -11.74 -3.88 -4.64
N LYS A 124 -11.76 -4.01 -3.31
CA LYS A 124 -11.12 -3.08 -2.39
C LYS A 124 -9.65 -3.46 -2.24
N TYR A 125 -8.78 -2.47 -2.36
CA TYR A 125 -7.34 -2.57 -2.21
C TYR A 125 -6.88 -1.59 -1.14
N VAL A 126 -6.04 -2.06 -0.22
CA VAL A 126 -5.51 -1.26 0.89
C VAL A 126 -4.04 -1.54 1.05
N ASP A 127 -3.24 -0.48 1.04
CA ASP A 127 -1.87 -0.52 1.55
C ASP A 127 -1.90 -0.16 3.04
N PRO A 128 -1.42 -1.03 3.94
CA PRO A 128 -1.55 -0.83 5.38
C PRO A 128 -0.53 0.19 5.88
N LEU A 129 -0.83 1.47 5.69
CA LEU A 129 0.06 2.59 6.04
C LEU A 129 -0.18 3.10 7.46
N ASN A 130 -1.25 2.67 8.14
CA ASN A 130 -1.52 3.06 9.52
C ASN A 130 -0.52 2.45 10.52
N LEU A 131 0.58 3.16 10.77
CA LEU A 131 1.63 2.74 11.69
C LEU A 131 1.10 2.42 13.09
N ASN A 132 0.17 3.22 13.60
CA ASN A 132 -0.41 3.04 14.93
C ASN A 132 -1.12 1.72 15.06
N LEU A 133 -1.91 1.37 14.05
CA LEU A 133 -2.57 0.09 13.98
C LEU A 133 -1.55 -1.06 14.00
N LEU A 134 -0.51 -0.99 13.16
CA LEU A 134 0.51 -2.03 13.05
C LEU A 134 1.32 -2.20 14.34
N LEU A 135 1.63 -1.10 15.03
CA LEU A 135 2.29 -1.12 16.33
C LEU A 135 1.42 -1.82 17.39
N THR A 136 0.10 -1.96 17.23
CA THR A 136 -0.71 -2.74 18.19
C THR A 136 -0.63 -4.26 17.98
N ASP A 137 -0.05 -4.75 16.87
CA ASP A 137 0.06 -6.18 16.63
C ASP A 137 1.17 -6.79 17.51
N PRO A 138 0.87 -7.83 18.33
CA PRO A 138 1.85 -8.43 19.23
C PRO A 138 2.88 -9.32 18.50
N HIS A 139 2.63 -9.70 17.25
CA HIS A 139 3.51 -10.53 16.42
C HIS A 139 4.35 -9.72 15.43
N LEU A 140 4.13 -8.41 15.34
CA LEU A 140 5.00 -7.48 14.63
C LEU A 140 5.96 -6.81 15.61
N LYS A 141 7.23 -6.74 15.22
CA LYS A 141 8.28 -6.04 15.96
C LYS A 141 9.02 -5.12 15.01
N VAL A 142 9.18 -3.86 15.40
CA VAL A 142 9.99 -2.90 14.65
C VAL A 142 11.42 -3.42 14.64
N SER A 143 11.94 -3.68 13.44
CA SER A 143 13.32 -4.08 13.21
C SER A 143 14.20 -2.85 12.98
N GLN A 144 13.72 -1.91 12.17
CA GLN A 144 14.41 -0.66 11.83
C GLN A 144 13.38 0.44 11.61
N ALA A 145 13.77 1.69 11.84
CA ALA A 145 13.00 2.87 11.50
C ALA A 145 13.93 3.97 10.98
N TYR A 146 13.47 4.74 10.00
CA TYR A 146 14.23 5.83 9.42
C TYR A 146 13.42 7.11 9.60
N TYR A 147 14.11 8.14 10.06
CA TYR A 147 13.55 9.47 10.24
C TYR A 147 14.16 10.38 9.19
N LYS A 148 13.45 11.42 8.75
CA LYS A 148 13.85 12.34 7.67
C LYS A 148 15.27 12.93 7.77
N LYS A 149 15.94 12.82 8.91
CA LYS A 149 17.30 13.35 9.14
C LYS A 149 18.32 12.34 9.64
N ASN A 150 17.97 11.09 10.00
CA ASN A 150 18.92 10.08 10.51
C ASN A 150 18.35 8.66 10.38
N SER A 151 19.20 7.69 10.02
CA SER A 151 18.89 6.26 10.09
C SER A 151 19.20 5.72 11.48
N VAL A 152 18.21 5.21 12.22
CA VAL A 152 18.42 4.71 13.60
C VAL A 152 17.63 3.42 13.84
N THR A 153 18.24 2.39 14.40
CA THR A 153 17.47 1.26 14.92
C THR A 153 16.75 1.68 16.20
N VAL A 154 15.42 1.74 16.18
CA VAL A 154 14.61 2.20 17.32
C VAL A 154 13.70 1.08 17.83
N SER A 155 13.49 1.02 19.15
CA SER A 155 12.54 0.10 19.75
C SER A 155 11.10 0.58 19.56
N LYS A 156 10.14 -0.34 19.68
CA LYS A 156 8.70 -0.09 19.51
C LYS A 156 8.17 1.09 20.33
N ASP A 157 8.72 1.29 21.52
CA ASP A 157 8.23 2.28 22.49
C ASP A 157 8.74 3.71 22.21
N SER A 158 9.64 3.90 21.24
CA SER A 158 10.22 5.21 20.90
C SER A 158 9.77 5.75 19.54
N LEU A 159 8.81 5.09 18.89
CA LEU A 159 8.15 5.59 17.68
C LEU A 159 7.02 6.54 18.07
N GLU A 160 7.36 7.78 18.41
CA GLU A 160 6.38 8.88 18.49
C GLU A 160 6.36 9.71 17.19
N HIS A 161 5.18 10.25 16.89
CA HIS A 161 4.55 10.28 15.56
C HIS A 161 5.03 11.28 14.51
N ALA A 162 6.01 12.14 14.75
CA ALA A 162 6.16 13.32 13.89
C ALA A 162 7.05 13.13 12.66
N ASP A 163 8.08 12.26 12.69
CA ASP A 163 9.17 12.34 11.70
C ASP A 163 9.61 10.99 11.10
N VAL A 164 8.86 9.92 11.33
CA VAL A 164 9.17 8.62 10.75
C VAL A 164 8.81 8.61 9.27
N ASP A 165 9.77 8.25 8.43
CA ASP A 165 9.64 8.20 6.97
C ASP A 165 9.54 6.76 6.47
N HIS A 166 10.22 5.83 7.14
CA HIS A 166 10.24 4.42 6.75
C HIS A 166 10.33 3.51 7.98
N VAL A 167 9.49 2.48 8.07
CA VAL A 167 9.51 1.46 9.13
C VAL A 167 9.61 0.06 8.54
N ILE A 168 10.55 -0.73 9.07
CA ILE A 168 10.69 -2.14 8.72
C ILE A 168 10.26 -2.99 9.89
N PHE A 169 9.24 -3.81 9.70
CA PHE A 169 8.77 -4.79 10.66
C PHE A 169 9.39 -6.16 10.45
N SER A 170 9.73 -6.81 11.55
CA SER A 170 9.97 -8.25 11.62
C SER A 170 8.76 -8.97 12.21
N GLY A 171 8.67 -10.27 11.94
CA GLY A 171 7.54 -11.09 12.35
C GLY A 171 6.43 -11.15 11.31
N LYS A 172 5.25 -11.61 11.72
CA LYS A 172 4.10 -11.79 10.82
C LYS A 172 2.81 -11.29 11.45
N MET A 173 2.13 -10.41 10.72
CA MET A 173 0.86 -9.80 11.08
C MET A 173 -0.20 -10.87 11.33
N THR A 174 -1.03 -10.63 12.34
CA THR A 174 -2.20 -11.45 12.60
C THR A 174 -3.31 -11.17 11.60
N TYR A 175 -4.21 -12.14 11.42
CA TYR A 175 -5.41 -11.93 10.60
C TYR A 175 -6.32 -10.85 11.17
N LYS A 176 -6.36 -10.70 12.51
CA LYS A 176 -7.13 -9.63 13.16
C LYS A 176 -6.62 -8.24 12.78
N THR A 177 -5.30 -8.05 12.71
CA THR A 177 -4.72 -6.78 12.28
C THR A 177 -4.97 -6.52 10.80
N LEU A 178 -4.83 -7.53 9.94
CA LEU A 178 -5.22 -7.40 8.52
C LEU A 178 -6.68 -6.94 8.34
N GLN A 179 -7.60 -7.51 9.12
CA GLN A 179 -9.00 -7.09 9.08
C GLN A 179 -9.21 -5.66 9.54
N LYS A 180 -8.40 -5.17 10.49
CA LYS A 180 -8.44 -3.76 10.90
C LYS A 180 -7.91 -2.86 9.79
N CYS A 181 -6.85 -3.25 9.08
CA CYS A 181 -6.32 -2.49 7.94
C CYS A 181 -7.39 -2.31 6.85
N LEU A 182 -8.23 -3.33 6.60
CA LEU A 182 -9.35 -3.19 5.67
C LEU A 182 -10.38 -2.11 6.04
N ASN A 183 -10.35 -1.59 7.26
CA ASN A 183 -11.20 -0.49 7.71
C ASN A 183 -10.47 0.86 7.73
N GLU A 184 -9.26 0.95 7.17
CA GLU A 184 -8.55 2.22 6.98
C GLU A 184 -9.36 3.15 6.05
N GLU A 185 -9.22 4.46 6.28
CA GLU A 185 -9.95 5.51 5.57
C GLU A 185 -9.42 5.67 4.14
N GLU A 186 -8.10 5.52 3.96
CA GLU A 186 -7.43 5.58 2.67
C GLU A 186 -7.44 4.21 2.00
N TYR A 187 -8.08 4.11 0.83
CA TYR A 187 -8.12 2.86 0.06
C TYR A 187 -8.49 3.09 -1.40
N THR A 188 -8.19 2.11 -2.23
CA THR A 188 -8.54 2.12 -3.65
C THR A 188 -9.64 1.09 -3.92
N VAL A 189 -10.60 1.43 -4.78
CA VAL A 189 -11.61 0.50 -5.29
C VAL A 189 -11.46 0.36 -6.78
N PHE A 190 -11.26 -0.87 -7.20
CA PHE A 190 -11.28 -1.32 -8.58
C PHE A 190 -12.70 -1.78 -8.91
N LYS A 191 -13.42 -0.94 -9.65
CA LYS A 191 -14.83 -1.14 -10.01
C LYS A 191 -14.96 -2.18 -11.13
N ARG A 192 -16.08 -2.91 -11.13
CA ARG A 192 -16.39 -3.91 -12.18
C ARG A 192 -16.52 -3.34 -13.60
N ASN A 193 -16.78 -2.04 -13.73
CA ASN A 193 -16.75 -1.32 -15.02
C ASN A 193 -15.31 -0.97 -15.48
N GLY A 194 -14.29 -1.39 -14.71
CA GLY A 194 -12.88 -1.14 -14.97
C GLY A 194 -12.34 0.14 -14.32
N GLU A 195 -13.17 0.96 -13.69
CA GLU A 195 -12.71 2.23 -13.10
C GLU A 195 -11.91 2.02 -11.81
N ILE A 196 -10.90 2.86 -11.57
CA ILE A 196 -10.19 2.95 -10.30
C ILE A 196 -10.63 4.22 -9.56
N ILE A 197 -11.03 4.08 -8.29
CA ILE A 197 -11.45 5.18 -7.43
C ILE A 197 -10.64 5.14 -6.13
N ASN A 198 -9.96 6.25 -5.81
CA ASN A 198 -9.25 6.42 -4.55
C ASN A 198 -10.14 7.16 -3.54
N PHE A 199 -10.19 6.65 -2.30
CA PHE A 199 -10.94 7.19 -1.18
C PHE A 199 -9.98 7.66 -0.10
#